data_AF-A0AAV2KLA0-F1
#
_entry.id   AF-A0AAV2KLA0-F1
#
_cell.length_a   1.000
_cell.length_b   1.000
_cell.length_c   1.000
_cell.angle_alpha   90.00
_cell.angle_beta   90.00
_cell.angle_gamma   90.00
#
_symmetry.space_group_name_H-M   'P 1'
#
loop_
_entity.id
_entity.type
_entity.pdbx_description
1 polymer ?
#
loop_
_entity_poly.entity_id
_entity_poly.type
_entity_poly.pdbx_seq_one_letter_code
_entity_poly.pdbx_strand_id
1 'polypeptide(L)'
;MSGMWSDRSLRTPPPLTDGINARHLCTGAFLQQEQMQSEHEESPPLVFFDLETTGLSRDCEVVQLAAVSSSHSLNLYILPRGAMERGASRVTGLRVHKNALYLHQRPLLCTPPTEALLAFLCFLRMCDL
;
A
#
# COMPACT_ATOMS: atom_id res chain seq x y z
N MET A 1 -25.09 -39.77 -6.34
CA MET A 1 -24.39 -41.06 -6.15
C MET A 1 -22.92 -40.70 -6.02
N SER A 2 -22.37 -40.63 -4.80
CA SER A 2 -21.51 -41.69 -4.23
C SER A 2 -20.61 -42.28 -5.33
N GLY A 3 -19.32 -42.03 -5.41
CA GLY A 3 -18.31 -41.88 -4.37
C GLY A 3 -17.15 -42.76 -4.80
N MET A 4 -15.90 -42.29 -4.75
CA MET A 4 -14.72 -43.15 -4.64
C MET A 4 -13.47 -42.29 -4.47
N TRP A 5 -13.11 -42.11 -3.21
CA TRP A 5 -11.74 -41.84 -2.81
C TRP A 5 -11.05 -43.20 -2.73
N SER A 6 -10.03 -43.42 -3.55
CA SER A 6 -9.10 -44.56 -3.48
C SER A 6 -7.85 -44.04 -4.18
N ASP A 7 -6.77 -43.74 -3.46
CA ASP A 7 -5.80 -44.76 -3.11
C ASP A 7 -4.94 -44.30 -1.93
N ARG A 8 -4.96 -45.08 -0.86
CA ARG A 8 -4.11 -44.95 0.33
C ARG A 8 -3.14 -46.12 0.30
N SER A 9 -2.11 -46.03 -0.54
CA SER A 9 -0.98 -46.96 -0.51
C SER A 9 -0.12 -46.67 0.72
N LEU A 10 -0.40 -47.41 1.79
CA LEU A 10 0.42 -47.61 2.98
C LEU A 10 1.84 -48.04 2.57
N ARG A 11 2.85 -47.20 2.77
CA ARG A 11 4.25 -47.64 2.86
C ARG A 11 4.59 -47.73 4.34
N THR A 12 4.78 -48.94 4.83
CA THR A 12 5.34 -49.22 6.15
C THR A 12 6.83 -48.86 6.17
N PRO A 13 7.35 -48.16 7.19
CA PRO A 13 8.79 -47.96 7.34
C PRO A 13 9.48 -49.28 7.72
N PRO A 14 10.73 -49.51 7.28
CA PRO A 14 11.49 -50.70 7.68
C PRO A 14 11.84 -50.65 9.17
N PRO A 15 12.05 -51.81 9.82
CA PRO A 15 12.31 -51.89 11.25
C PRO A 15 13.67 -51.27 11.60
N LEU A 16 13.71 -50.53 12.71
CA LEU A 16 14.92 -50.13 13.40
C LEU A 16 15.55 -51.36 14.04
N THR A 17 16.76 -51.72 13.62
CA THR A 17 17.59 -52.72 14.32
C THR A 17 18.74 -52.02 15.03
N ASP A 18 18.98 -52.47 16.25
CA ASP A 18 19.77 -51.85 17.31
C ASP A 18 21.25 -51.56 16.98
N GLY A 19 21.69 -50.39 17.44
CA GLY A 19 22.84 -50.27 18.33
C GLY A 19 24.24 -50.59 17.81
N ILE A 20 24.98 -49.56 17.36
CA ILE A 20 26.44 -49.47 17.57
C ILE A 20 26.80 -48.03 17.97
N ASN A 21 27.41 -47.92 19.15
CA ASN A 21 27.93 -46.71 19.76
C ASN A 21 29.42 -46.58 19.36
N ALA A 22 29.75 -45.65 18.46
CA ALA A 22 31.12 -45.37 18.03
C ALA A 22 31.46 -43.87 18.21
N ARG A 23 31.96 -43.63 19.41
CA ARG A 23 32.80 -42.53 19.88
C ARG A 23 34.07 -42.45 19.00
N HIS A 24 34.51 -41.21 18.69
CA HIS A 24 35.67 -40.77 17.86
C HIS A 24 35.37 -40.68 16.35
N LEU A 25 35.53 -39.57 15.61
CA LEU A 25 36.24 -38.29 15.74
C LEU A 25 35.39 -37.23 14.98
N CYS A 26 35.23 -35.96 15.38
CA CYS A 26 36.28 -34.97 15.48
C CYS A 26 35.80 -33.81 16.40
N THR A 27 36.63 -33.49 17.37
CA THR A 27 36.56 -32.30 18.21
C THR A 27 36.87 -31.08 17.33
N GLY A 28 35.88 -30.22 17.15
CA GLY A 28 36.00 -28.94 16.46
C GLY A 28 34.95 -27.99 16.99
N ALA A 29 34.91 -27.80 18.31
CA ALA A 29 34.16 -26.71 18.90
C ALA A 29 34.89 -25.40 18.60
N PHE A 30 34.35 -24.60 17.68
CA PHE A 30 34.36 -23.16 17.89
C PHE A 30 32.99 -22.63 17.47
N LEU A 31 32.30 -22.10 18.47
CA LEU A 31 30.96 -21.54 18.43
C LEU A 31 30.80 -20.58 17.24
N GLN A 32 30.13 -21.00 16.18
CA GLN A 32 29.37 -20.07 15.36
C GLN A 32 28.01 -19.94 16.03
N GLN A 33 27.96 -18.99 16.96
CA GLN A 33 26.72 -18.39 17.43
C GLN A 33 25.77 -18.22 16.24
N GLU A 34 24.59 -18.85 16.33
CA GLU A 34 23.44 -18.54 15.50
C GLU A 34 23.07 -17.07 15.74
N GLN A 35 23.69 -16.17 14.98
CA GLN A 35 23.21 -14.82 14.80
C GLN A 35 22.74 -14.69 13.35
N MET A 36 21.60 -15.33 13.07
CA MET A 36 20.73 -14.84 12.01
C MET A 36 20.05 -13.59 12.56
N GLN A 37 20.82 -12.51 12.64
CA GLN A 37 20.27 -11.17 12.73
C GLN A 37 19.54 -10.96 11.41
N SER A 38 18.23 -11.24 11.40
CA SER A 38 17.37 -10.61 10.42
C SER A 38 17.45 -9.12 10.75
N GLU A 39 18.30 -8.40 10.02
CA GLU A 39 18.04 -7.00 9.78
C GLU A 39 16.61 -6.97 9.26
N HIS A 40 15.66 -6.61 10.12
CA HIS A 40 14.35 -6.21 9.65
C HIS A 40 14.62 -4.87 8.99
N GLU A 41 15.04 -4.90 7.72
CA GLU A 41 14.78 -3.78 6.83
C GLU A 41 13.26 -3.66 6.83
N GLU A 42 12.72 -2.88 7.78
CA GLU A 42 11.38 -2.36 7.65
C GLU A 42 11.39 -1.55 6.36
N SER A 43 10.85 -2.16 5.31
CA SER A 43 10.72 -1.50 4.03
C SER A 43 10.02 -0.16 4.26
N PRO A 44 10.49 0.94 3.65
CA PRO A 44 9.85 2.23 3.81
C PRO A 44 8.35 2.12 3.49
N PRO A 45 7.50 2.86 4.21
CA PRO A 45 6.05 2.73 4.05
C PRO A 45 5.63 3.04 2.61
N LEU A 46 4.82 2.15 2.04
CA LEU A 46 4.33 2.31 0.69
C LEU A 46 3.10 3.22 0.68
N VAL A 47 3.24 4.38 0.03
CA VAL A 47 2.16 5.35 -0.15
C VAL A 47 1.73 5.37 -1.61
N PHE A 48 0.44 5.15 -1.85
CA PHE A 48 -0.18 5.38 -3.15
C PHE A 48 -0.90 6.72 -3.10
N PHE A 49 -0.73 7.54 -4.13
CA PHE A 49 -1.44 8.81 -4.27
C PHE A 49 -1.92 9.02 -5.70
N ASP A 50 -2.95 9.85 -5.83
CA ASP A 50 -3.53 10.23 -7.11
C ASP A 50 -3.95 11.70 -7.09
N LEU A 51 -3.94 12.32 -8.27
CA LEU A 51 -4.23 13.73 -8.46
C LEU A 51 -5.25 13.92 -9.57
N GLU A 52 -6.25 14.75 -9.32
CA GLU A 52 -7.10 15.32 -10.36
C GLU A 52 -6.73 16.79 -10.58
N THR A 53 -6.73 17.23 -11.83
CA THR A 53 -6.34 18.59 -12.22
C THR A 53 -7.40 19.29 -13.06
N THR A 54 -7.29 20.61 -13.18
CA THR A 54 -8.16 21.40 -14.08
C THR A 54 -7.95 21.11 -15.56
N GLY A 55 -6.82 20.50 -15.94
CA GLY A 55 -6.39 20.29 -17.32
C GLY A 55 -5.04 19.57 -17.40
N LEU A 56 -4.46 19.53 -18.60
CA LEU A 56 -3.13 18.92 -18.84
C LEU A 56 -2.03 19.94 -19.12
N SER A 57 -2.37 21.23 -19.15
CA SER A 57 -1.43 22.32 -19.34
C SER A 57 -0.54 22.54 -18.11
N ARG A 58 0.55 23.28 -18.26
CA ARG A 58 1.47 23.58 -17.13
C ARG A 58 0.88 24.53 -16.10
N ASP A 59 -0.11 25.31 -16.49
CA ASP A 59 -0.86 26.24 -15.65
C ASP A 59 -2.12 25.60 -15.04
N CYS A 60 -2.34 24.30 -15.24
CA CYS A 60 -3.41 23.60 -14.56
C CYS A 60 -3.22 23.58 -13.05
N GLU A 61 -4.33 23.50 -12.32
CA GLU A 61 -4.36 23.49 -10.87
C GLU A 61 -4.82 22.12 -10.38
N VAL A 62 -4.26 21.65 -9.26
CA VAL A 62 -4.76 20.46 -8.56
C VAL A 62 -6.13 20.76 -7.97
N VAL A 63 -7.11 19.90 -8.23
CA VAL A 63 -8.49 20.01 -7.73
C VAL A 63 -8.87 18.90 -6.77
N GLN A 64 -8.11 17.81 -6.74
CA GLN A 64 -8.27 16.72 -5.78
C GLN A 64 -6.91 16.09 -5.51
N LEU A 65 -6.69 15.71 -4.26
CA LEU A 65 -5.52 14.97 -3.78
C LEU A 65 -6.00 13.82 -2.90
N ALA A 66 -5.76 12.59 -3.35
CA ALA A 66 -6.00 11.37 -2.57
C ALA A 66 -4.70 10.65 -2.27
N ALA A 67 -4.64 10.01 -1.12
CA ALA A 67 -3.55 9.13 -0.75
C ALA A 67 -4.02 8.01 0.18
N VAL A 68 -3.39 6.85 0.07
CA VAL A 68 -3.62 5.70 0.95
C VAL A 68 -2.30 5.01 1.28
N SER A 69 -2.20 4.50 2.50
CA SER A 69 -1.08 3.71 3.00
C SER A 69 -1.60 2.84 4.13
N SER A 70 -1.40 1.53 4.07
CA SER A 70 -1.84 0.55 5.08
C SER A 70 -3.19 0.89 5.75
N SER A 71 -3.17 1.55 6.91
CA SER A 71 -4.35 1.92 7.73
C SER A 71 -4.81 3.38 7.59
N HIS A 72 -4.11 4.21 6.82
CA HIS A 72 -4.37 5.63 6.64
C HIS A 72 -4.94 5.94 5.26
N SER A 73 -5.89 6.87 5.20
CA SER A 73 -6.43 7.41 3.94
C SER A 73 -6.62 8.92 4.02
N LEU A 74 -6.36 9.60 2.91
CA LEU A 74 -6.59 11.02 2.69
C LEU A 74 -7.37 11.19 1.39
N ASN A 75 -8.41 12.04 1.39
CA ASN A 75 -9.12 12.44 0.18
C ASN A 75 -9.62 13.88 0.34
N LEU A 76 -8.93 14.81 -0.29
CA LEU A 76 -9.20 16.24 -0.20
C LEU A 76 -9.52 16.82 -1.56
N TYR A 77 -10.44 17.78 -1.57
CA TYR A 77 -10.78 18.57 -2.74
C TYR A 77 -10.28 19.99 -2.55
N ILE A 78 -9.81 20.62 -3.63
CA ILE A 78 -9.27 21.97 -3.63
C ILE A 78 -10.06 22.78 -4.65
N LEU A 79 -10.52 23.97 -4.26
CA LEU A 79 -11.18 24.88 -5.19
C LEU A 79 -10.09 25.57 -6.04
N PRO A 80 -10.01 25.33 -7.35
CA PRO A 80 -9.06 26.03 -8.21
C PRO A 80 -9.50 27.48 -8.43
N ARG A 81 -8.56 28.34 -8.84
CA ARG A 81 -8.88 29.72 -9.24
C ARG A 81 -9.48 29.77 -10.65
N GLY A 82 -9.03 28.86 -11.52
CA GLY A 82 -9.46 28.73 -12.90
C GLY A 82 -10.69 27.84 -13.09
N ALA A 83 -11.17 27.79 -14.34
CA ALA A 83 -12.19 26.83 -14.73
C ALA A 83 -11.58 25.45 -15.00
N MET A 84 -12.39 24.41 -14.84
CA MET A 84 -12.04 23.09 -15.37
C MET A 84 -12.10 23.11 -16.90
N GLU A 85 -11.08 22.56 -17.56
CA GLU A 85 -11.15 22.23 -18.98
C GLU A 85 -12.29 21.25 -19.25
N ARG A 86 -12.87 21.32 -20.46
CA ARG A 86 -13.99 20.43 -20.85
C ARG A 86 -13.58 18.95 -20.83
N GLY A 87 -12.35 18.65 -21.23
CA GLY A 87 -11.80 17.29 -21.20
C GLY A 87 -11.69 16.77 -19.77
N ALA A 88 -11.03 17.52 -18.89
CA ALA A 88 -10.88 17.17 -17.48
C ALA A 88 -12.23 16.99 -16.80
N SER A 89 -13.16 17.94 -16.98
CA SER A 89 -14.51 17.85 -16.39
C SER A 89 -15.27 16.58 -16.82
N ARG A 90 -15.06 16.12 -18.06
CA ARG A 90 -15.72 14.94 -18.61
C ARG A 90 -15.14 13.65 -18.04
N VAL A 91 -13.84 13.62 -17.78
CA VAL A 91 -13.13 12.45 -17.25
C VAL A 91 -13.39 12.30 -15.75
N THR A 92 -13.26 13.40 -15.00
CA THR A 92 -13.30 13.37 -13.53
C THR A 92 -14.71 13.56 -12.96
N GLY A 93 -15.63 14.11 -13.77
CA GLY A 93 -16.95 14.53 -13.29
C GLY A 93 -16.94 15.80 -12.44
N LEU A 94 -15.77 16.41 -12.23
CA LEU A 94 -15.61 17.65 -11.49
C LEU A 94 -15.95 18.87 -12.34
N ARG A 95 -16.58 19.86 -11.72
CA ARG A 95 -16.91 21.14 -12.36
C ARG A 95 -16.80 22.29 -11.37
N VAL A 96 -16.23 23.39 -11.82
CA VAL A 96 -16.26 24.67 -11.10
C VAL A 96 -17.44 25.49 -11.60
N HIS A 97 -18.28 25.96 -10.69
CA HIS A 97 -19.39 26.86 -11.00
C HIS A 97 -19.64 27.81 -9.83
N LYS A 98 -19.79 29.11 -10.10
CA LYS A 98 -20.06 30.16 -9.09
C LYS A 98 -19.17 30.05 -7.84
N ASN A 99 -17.87 29.88 -8.06
CA ASN A 99 -16.86 29.77 -7.00
C ASN A 99 -17.06 28.58 -6.04
N ALA A 100 -17.62 27.48 -6.55
CA ALA A 100 -17.75 26.21 -5.84
C ALA A 100 -17.37 25.05 -6.77
N LEU A 101 -16.85 23.98 -6.17
CA LEU A 101 -16.54 22.74 -6.87
C LEU A 101 -17.71 21.75 -6.71
N TYR A 102 -18.01 21.04 -7.78
CA TYR A 102 -19.08 20.05 -7.83
C TYR A 102 -18.55 18.74 -8.39
N LEU A 103 -18.97 17.61 -7.82
CA LEU A 103 -18.81 16.27 -8.41
C LEU A 103 -20.18 15.76 -8.85
N HIS A 104 -20.36 15.53 -10.15
CA HIS A 104 -21.64 15.07 -10.71
C HIS A 104 -22.86 15.88 -10.19
N GLN A 105 -22.73 17.22 -10.19
CA GLN A 105 -23.72 18.19 -9.71
C GLN A 105 -23.90 18.29 -8.18
N ARG A 106 -23.13 17.54 -7.40
CA ARG A 106 -23.15 17.67 -5.93
C ARG A 106 -22.04 18.62 -5.48
N PRO A 107 -22.35 19.66 -4.68
CA PRO A 107 -21.32 20.57 -4.17
C PRO A 107 -20.36 19.83 -3.24
N LEU A 108 -19.09 20.19 -3.32
CA LEU A 108 -18.02 19.63 -2.49
C LEU A 108 -17.51 20.67 -1.50
N LEU A 109 -17.17 20.20 -0.30
CA LEU A 109 -16.32 20.97 0.61
C LEU A 109 -14.90 20.95 0.09
N CYS A 110 -14.29 22.13 0.04
CA CYS A 110 -12.94 22.32 -0.46
C CYS A 110 -12.03 22.79 0.66
N THR A 111 -10.82 22.25 0.69
CA THR A 111 -9.73 22.65 1.56
C THR A 111 -8.85 23.66 0.82
N PRO A 112 -8.40 24.74 1.47
CA PRO A 112 -7.41 25.65 0.89
C PRO A 112 -6.16 24.89 0.42
N PRO A 113 -5.52 25.28 -0.70
CA PRO A 113 -4.37 24.54 -1.24
C PRO A 113 -3.26 24.30 -0.21
N THR A 114 -2.91 25.32 0.58
CA THR A 114 -1.89 25.24 1.63
C THR A 114 -2.26 24.22 2.70
N GLU A 115 -3.52 24.20 3.15
CA GLU A 115 -4.00 23.24 4.15
C GLU A 115 -4.03 21.82 3.59
N ALA A 116 -4.38 21.64 2.32
CA ALA A 116 -4.37 20.33 1.68
C ALA A 116 -2.96 19.75 1.58
N LEU A 117 -1.97 20.57 1.23
CA LEU A 117 -0.57 20.16 1.20
C LEU A 117 -0.01 19.87 2.60
N LEU A 118 -0.37 20.68 3.60
CA LEU A 118 0.00 20.42 4.99
C LEU A 118 -0.62 19.11 5.50
N ALA A 119 -1.90 18.85 5.19
CA ALA A 119 -2.57 17.60 5.53
C ALA A 119 -1.90 16.40 4.86
N PHE A 120 -1.46 16.54 3.60
CA PHE A 120 -0.71 15.49 2.91
C PHE A 120 0.67 15.25 3.53
N LEU A 121 1.41 16.30 3.91
CA LEU A 121 2.68 16.14 4.63
C LEU A 121 2.48 15.46 6.00
N CYS A 122 1.41 15.80 6.72
CA CYS A 122 1.04 15.12 7.96
C CYS A 122 0.70 13.66 7.72
N PHE A 123 -0.07 13.36 6.66
CA PHE A 123 -0.40 12.00 6.25
C PHE A 123 0.87 11.16 6.00
N LEU A 124 1.84 11.70 5.27
CA LEU A 124 3.11 11.00 5.00
C LEU A 124 3.86 10.69 6.31
N ARG A 125 3.95 11.65 7.23
CA ARG A 125 4.60 11.46 8.54
C ARG A 125 3.91 10.41 9.41
N MET A 126 2.59 10.25 9.27
CA MET A 126 1.85 9.20 9.98
C MET A 126 2.08 7.81 9.40
N CYS A 127 2.62 7.72 8.18
CA CYS A 127 2.96 6.44 7.57
C CYS A 127 4.37 5.96 7.98
N ASP A 128 5.25 6.87 8.39
CA ASP A 128 6.64 6.60 8.79
C ASP A 128 6.80 6.17 10.27
N LEU A 129 5.70 6.06 11.04
CA LEU A 129 5.72 5.82 12.49
C LEU A 129 4.89 4.61 12.91
#